data_AF-A0A925D6Z1-F1
#
_entry.id   AF-A0A925D6Z1-F1
#
_cell.length_a   1.000
_cell.length_b   1.000
_cell.length_c   1.000
_cell.angle_alpha   90.00
_cell.angle_beta   90.00
_cell.angle_gamma   90.00
#
_symmetry.space_group_name_H-M   'P 1'
#
loop_
_entity.id
_entity.type
_entity.pdbx_description
1 polymer ?
#
loop_
_entity_poly.entity_id
_entity_poly.type
_entity_poly.pdbx_seq_one_letter_code
_entity_poly.pdbx_strand_id
1 'polypeptide(L)'
;SQASNATVEGIATNGTDVWIVDARQDKVFKYTGAASRLSGSQNAASSFNLASGNGSPTDIVTDGASLWVLNENNNDKVFKYTVSGAALGNWTISTAGASAPTGITLDPSSPSHLWIVDSGTDRVYQYNTAVGRTSGSQAASTSFALAAGNTNPQGIADPPVGDSTPAVAAAPVLATLFPRSAWEHTALTLRVSSGLPDAAPAEDGRGASGTCVPTEDRGNEEKHENSTTKTRFSSIHDEALCDVADELDSLSPVSGRRVRVIR
;
A
#
# COMPACT_ATOMS: atom_id res chain seq x y z
N SER A 1 -5.10 -7.48 11.77
CA SER A 1 -3.76 -7.01 11.37
C SER A 1 -3.27 -7.93 10.26
N GLN A 2 -2.56 -7.41 9.25
CA GLN A 2 -1.63 -8.29 8.53
C GLN A 2 -0.67 -8.85 9.58
N ALA A 3 -0.32 -10.13 9.49
CA ALA A 3 0.67 -10.73 10.38
C ALA A 3 1.96 -9.89 10.27
N SER A 4 2.69 -9.73 11.37
CA SER A 4 3.88 -8.86 11.54
C SER A 4 5.11 -9.29 10.70
N ASN A 5 4.88 -9.91 9.55
CA ASN A 5 5.86 -10.61 8.74
C ASN A 5 5.47 -10.65 7.25
N ALA A 6 4.71 -9.65 6.78
CA ALA A 6 4.24 -9.55 5.40
C ALA A 6 5.31 -8.91 4.50
N THR A 7 5.39 -9.38 3.25
CA THR A 7 6.08 -8.66 2.16
C THR A 7 5.03 -8.32 1.11
N VAL A 8 4.46 -7.12 1.24
CA VAL A 8 3.39 -6.66 0.34
C VAL A 8 4.01 -6.09 -0.94
N GLU A 9 3.63 -6.68 -2.07
CA GLU A 9 4.17 -6.31 -3.39
C GLU A 9 3.13 -5.55 -4.24
N GLY A 10 1.90 -6.08 -4.34
CA GLY A 10 0.87 -5.54 -5.23
C GLY A 10 -0.50 -5.34 -4.59
N ILE A 11 -1.31 -4.51 -5.23
CA ILE A 11 -2.68 -4.18 -4.81
C ILE A 11 -3.61 -4.09 -6.02
N ALA A 12 -4.79 -4.72 -5.94
CA ALA A 12 -5.84 -4.65 -6.94
C ALA A 12 -7.17 -4.24 -6.32
N THR A 13 -8.05 -3.62 -7.12
CA THR A 13 -9.42 -3.31 -6.71
C THR A 13 -10.39 -3.44 -7.89
N ASN A 14 -11.62 -3.84 -7.58
CA ASN A 14 -12.75 -3.80 -8.52
C ASN A 14 -13.65 -2.57 -8.27
N GLY A 15 -13.15 -1.56 -7.54
CA GLY A 15 -13.90 -0.38 -7.12
C GLY A 15 -14.74 -0.55 -5.85
N THR A 16 -14.86 -1.77 -5.32
CA THR A 16 -15.54 -2.04 -4.03
C THR A 16 -14.62 -2.71 -3.02
N ASP A 17 -14.01 -3.82 -3.43
CA ASP A 17 -13.11 -4.63 -2.61
C ASP A 17 -11.65 -4.34 -2.99
N VAL A 18 -10.72 -4.66 -2.08
CA VAL A 18 -9.28 -4.58 -2.31
C VAL A 18 -8.66 -5.96 -2.13
N TRP A 19 -7.74 -6.32 -3.01
CA TRP A 19 -6.87 -7.50 -2.88
C TRP A 19 -5.44 -7.04 -2.73
N ILE A 20 -4.69 -7.69 -1.84
CA ILE A 20 -3.28 -7.43 -1.60
C ILE A 20 -2.53 -8.74 -1.77
N VAL A 21 -1.47 -8.77 -2.56
CA VAL A 21 -0.58 -9.93 -2.67
C VAL A 21 0.59 -9.78 -1.69
N ASP A 22 0.86 -10.84 -0.95
CA ASP A 22 1.96 -10.98 -0.01
C ASP A 22 2.92 -12.06 -0.51
N ALA A 23 4.10 -11.64 -0.94
CA ALA A 23 5.12 -12.51 -1.51
C ALA A 23 5.78 -13.42 -0.48
N ARG A 24 5.82 -13.03 0.79
CA ARG A 24 6.46 -13.85 1.82
C ARG A 24 5.58 -15.00 2.27
N GLN A 25 4.27 -14.80 2.21
CA GLN A 25 3.30 -15.81 2.59
C GLN A 25 2.77 -16.62 1.41
N ASP A 26 3.14 -16.27 0.18
CA ASP A 26 2.55 -16.78 -1.06
C ASP A 26 1.02 -16.73 -1.02
N LYS A 27 0.47 -15.55 -0.65
CA LYS A 27 -0.98 -15.38 -0.44
C LYS A 27 -1.50 -14.10 -1.07
N VAL A 28 -2.79 -14.14 -1.39
CA VAL A 28 -3.58 -12.94 -1.63
C VAL A 28 -4.59 -12.80 -0.50
N PHE A 29 -4.67 -11.60 0.06
CA PHE A 29 -5.64 -11.20 1.08
C PHE A 29 -6.72 -10.32 0.45
N LYS A 30 -7.98 -10.62 0.73
CA LYS A 30 -9.13 -9.82 0.31
C LYS A 30 -9.65 -8.98 1.47
N TYR A 31 -9.92 -7.71 1.20
CA TYR A 31 -10.52 -6.75 2.12
C TYR A 31 -11.83 -6.25 1.51
N THR A 32 -12.94 -6.81 1.99
CA THR A 32 -14.28 -6.47 1.48
C THR A 32 -14.65 -5.02 1.80
N GLY A 33 -15.18 -4.28 0.83
CA GLY A 33 -15.61 -2.89 0.98
C GLY A 33 -14.49 -1.90 1.29
N ALA A 34 -13.22 -2.27 1.06
CA ALA A 34 -12.07 -1.47 1.45
C ALA A 34 -11.76 -0.32 0.49
N ALA A 35 -12.28 -0.34 -0.75
CA ALA A 35 -11.93 0.66 -1.77
C ALA A 35 -12.38 2.08 -1.41
N SER A 36 -13.47 2.23 -0.65
CA SER A 36 -13.99 3.54 -0.21
C SER A 36 -13.43 4.01 1.14
N ARG A 37 -12.56 3.22 1.78
CA ARG A 37 -12.04 3.55 3.10
C ARG A 37 -10.89 4.54 2.98
N LEU A 38 -10.99 5.64 3.71
CA LEU A 38 -9.97 6.70 3.74
C LEU A 38 -9.14 6.71 5.03
N SER A 39 -9.54 5.93 6.04
CA SER A 39 -8.82 5.84 7.33
C SER A 39 -9.19 4.59 8.13
N GLY A 40 -8.45 4.38 9.23
CA GLY A 40 -8.66 3.27 10.18
C GLY A 40 -7.95 1.97 9.81
N SER A 41 -8.23 0.92 10.56
CA SER A 41 -7.68 -0.43 10.34
C SER A 41 -8.79 -1.41 9.99
N GLN A 42 -8.46 -2.41 9.17
CA GLN A 42 -9.37 -3.47 8.76
C GLN A 42 -8.60 -4.80 8.74
N ASN A 43 -9.27 -5.87 9.14
CA ASN A 43 -8.78 -7.24 8.97
C ASN A 43 -9.17 -7.77 7.59
N ALA A 44 -8.31 -8.61 6.99
CA ALA A 44 -8.67 -9.31 5.77
C ALA A 44 -9.95 -10.13 6.01
N ALA A 45 -10.91 -10.03 5.08
CA ALA A 45 -12.15 -10.78 5.13
C ALA A 45 -11.93 -12.24 4.72
N SER A 46 -10.98 -12.48 3.82
CA SER A 46 -10.55 -13.82 3.40
C SER A 46 -9.14 -13.77 2.82
N SER A 47 -8.55 -14.95 2.59
CA SER A 47 -7.27 -15.10 1.89
C SER A 47 -7.23 -16.43 1.14
N PHE A 48 -6.39 -16.52 0.12
CA PHE A 48 -6.08 -17.79 -0.55
C PHE A 48 -4.58 -17.92 -0.82
N ASN A 49 -4.10 -19.16 -0.89
CA ASN A 49 -2.72 -19.46 -1.25
C ASN A 49 -2.53 -19.31 -2.77
N LEU A 50 -1.39 -18.79 -3.18
CA LEU A 50 -0.97 -18.79 -4.57
C LEU A 50 -0.70 -20.23 -5.04
N ALA A 51 -0.77 -20.41 -6.35
CA ALA A 51 -0.57 -21.71 -6.98
C ALA A 51 0.91 -22.11 -6.94
N SER A 52 1.21 -23.42 -7.02
CA SER A 52 2.59 -23.89 -7.14
C SER A 52 3.33 -23.21 -8.31
N GLY A 53 4.55 -22.76 -8.04
CA GLY A 53 5.38 -22.00 -8.98
C GLY A 53 5.12 -20.49 -9.01
N ASN A 54 4.10 -19.99 -8.29
CA ASN A 54 3.87 -18.57 -8.05
C ASN A 54 4.40 -18.17 -6.67
N GLY A 55 5.72 -18.25 -6.50
CA GLY A 55 6.42 -18.04 -5.22
C GLY A 55 7.27 -16.76 -5.18
N SER A 56 7.12 -15.89 -6.18
CA SER A 56 7.80 -14.60 -6.26
C SER A 56 6.85 -13.59 -6.94
N PRO A 57 5.65 -13.39 -6.39
CA PRO A 57 4.69 -12.47 -6.98
C PRO A 57 5.20 -11.04 -6.84
N THR A 58 5.12 -10.24 -7.89
CA THR A 58 5.58 -8.84 -7.90
C THR A 58 4.43 -7.85 -7.99
N ASP A 59 3.29 -8.25 -8.56
CA ASP A 59 2.11 -7.38 -8.63
C ASP A 59 0.82 -8.17 -8.90
N ILE A 60 -0.33 -7.51 -8.76
CA ILE A 60 -1.66 -8.09 -8.98
C ILE A 60 -2.62 -7.09 -9.62
N VAL A 61 -3.44 -7.54 -10.58
CA VAL A 61 -4.52 -6.76 -11.18
C VAL A 61 -5.83 -7.56 -11.27
N THR A 62 -6.97 -6.89 -11.34
CA THR A 62 -8.30 -7.50 -11.47
C THR A 62 -9.19 -6.75 -12.45
N ASP A 63 -10.05 -7.49 -13.15
CA ASP A 63 -11.17 -6.98 -13.95
C ASP A 63 -12.50 -7.09 -13.18
N GLY A 64 -12.44 -7.52 -11.90
CA GLY A 64 -13.61 -7.80 -11.06
C GLY A 64 -14.15 -9.24 -11.16
N ALA A 65 -13.71 -10.04 -12.14
CA ALA A 65 -14.10 -11.45 -12.29
C ALA A 65 -12.91 -12.42 -12.06
N SER A 66 -11.73 -12.03 -12.51
CA SER A 66 -10.47 -12.74 -12.37
C SER A 66 -9.40 -11.87 -11.69
N LEU A 67 -8.35 -12.52 -11.21
CA LEU A 67 -7.12 -11.91 -10.75
C LEU A 67 -5.97 -12.40 -11.62
N TRP A 68 -5.06 -11.49 -11.96
CA TRP A 68 -3.77 -11.83 -12.57
C TRP A 68 -2.67 -11.44 -11.62
N VAL A 69 -1.81 -12.40 -11.27
CA VAL A 69 -0.65 -12.19 -10.42
C VAL A 69 0.60 -12.32 -11.29
N LEU A 70 1.37 -11.26 -11.37
CA LEU A 70 2.67 -11.24 -12.02
C LEU A 70 3.69 -11.91 -11.09
N ASN A 71 4.55 -12.76 -11.65
CA ASN A 71 5.52 -13.52 -10.88
C ASN A 71 6.88 -13.49 -11.58
N GLU A 72 7.87 -12.92 -10.91
CA GLU A 72 9.25 -12.80 -11.37
C GLU A 72 10.08 -13.99 -10.89
N ASN A 73 10.50 -14.86 -11.81
CA ASN A 73 11.44 -15.94 -11.50
C ASN A 73 12.22 -16.34 -12.75
N ASN A 74 12.98 -17.44 -12.70
CA ASN A 74 13.75 -17.90 -13.86
C ASN A 74 12.92 -18.16 -15.13
N ASN A 75 11.59 -18.25 -15.03
CA ASN A 75 10.64 -18.31 -16.13
C ASN A 75 9.44 -17.41 -15.80
N ASP A 76 9.62 -16.10 -15.93
CA ASP A 76 8.60 -15.09 -15.62
C ASP A 76 7.21 -15.46 -16.15
N LYS A 77 6.21 -15.29 -15.29
CA LYS A 77 4.85 -15.79 -15.53
C LYS A 77 3.80 -14.80 -15.10
N VAL A 78 2.64 -14.92 -15.74
CA VAL A 78 1.39 -14.39 -15.21
C VAL A 78 0.50 -15.56 -14.84
N PHE A 79 0.10 -15.62 -13.57
CA PHE A 79 -0.87 -16.57 -13.06
C PHE A 79 -2.26 -15.96 -13.07
N LYS A 80 -3.26 -16.74 -13.46
CA LYS A 80 -4.66 -16.34 -13.47
C LYS A 80 -5.45 -17.10 -12.41
N TYR A 81 -6.26 -16.39 -11.66
CA TYR A 81 -7.15 -16.92 -10.63
C TYR A 81 -8.57 -16.39 -10.82
N THR A 82 -9.56 -17.09 -10.27
CA THR A 82 -10.86 -16.47 -9.97
C THR A 82 -10.68 -15.44 -8.84
N VAL A 83 -11.59 -14.48 -8.70
CA VAL A 83 -11.59 -13.54 -7.55
C VAL A 83 -11.74 -14.23 -6.18
N SER A 84 -12.20 -15.48 -6.16
CA SER A 84 -12.27 -16.34 -4.97
C SER A 84 -10.99 -17.15 -4.71
N GLY A 85 -9.99 -17.07 -5.59
CA GLY A 85 -8.68 -17.69 -5.40
C GLY A 85 -8.46 -19.05 -6.05
N ALA A 86 -9.41 -19.56 -6.85
CA ALA A 86 -9.19 -20.79 -7.60
C ALA A 86 -8.24 -20.54 -8.77
N ALA A 87 -7.16 -21.30 -8.88
CA ALA A 87 -6.22 -21.19 -9.99
C ALA A 87 -6.86 -21.63 -11.31
N LEU A 88 -6.79 -20.77 -12.33
CA LEU A 88 -7.30 -21.02 -13.68
C LEU A 88 -6.19 -21.44 -14.64
N GLY A 89 -4.94 -21.06 -14.35
CA GLY A 89 -3.76 -21.41 -15.14
C GLY A 89 -2.66 -20.36 -15.03
N ASN A 90 -1.66 -20.48 -15.88
CA ASN A 90 -0.56 -19.52 -15.99
C ASN A 90 0.05 -19.57 -17.39
N TRP A 91 0.68 -18.49 -17.81
CA TRP A 91 1.42 -18.43 -19.07
C TRP A 91 2.77 -17.75 -18.85
N THR A 92 3.75 -18.13 -19.67
CA THR A 92 5.14 -17.67 -19.58
C THR A 92 5.34 -16.42 -20.42
N ILE A 93 6.00 -15.42 -19.86
CA ILE A 93 6.45 -14.23 -20.57
C ILE A 93 7.71 -14.60 -21.36
N SER A 94 7.62 -14.67 -22.69
CA SER A 94 8.72 -15.07 -23.57
C SER A 94 9.26 -13.90 -24.39
N THR A 95 9.21 -12.70 -23.83
CA THR A 95 9.68 -11.48 -24.51
C THR A 95 11.19 -11.42 -24.41
N ALA A 96 11.89 -11.45 -25.54
CA ALA A 96 13.34 -11.43 -25.55
C ALA A 96 13.88 -10.15 -24.86
N GLY A 97 14.76 -10.34 -23.87
CA GLY A 97 15.40 -9.26 -23.12
C GLY A 97 14.59 -8.72 -21.94
N ALA A 98 13.29 -9.02 -21.81
CA ALA A 98 12.57 -8.80 -20.56
C ALA A 98 13.15 -9.71 -19.47
N SER A 99 13.32 -9.20 -18.25
CA SER A 99 14.13 -9.87 -17.23
C SER A 99 13.77 -9.57 -15.78
N ALA A 100 12.98 -8.53 -15.52
CA ALA A 100 12.55 -8.18 -14.16
C ALA A 100 11.19 -7.49 -14.20
N PRO A 101 10.10 -8.24 -14.49
CA PRO A 101 8.76 -7.69 -14.57
C PRO A 101 8.21 -7.35 -13.18
N THR A 102 7.97 -6.06 -12.95
CA THR A 102 7.64 -5.54 -11.60
C THR A 102 6.20 -5.08 -11.44
N GLY A 103 5.51 -4.73 -12.52
CA GLY A 103 4.11 -4.26 -12.43
C GLY A 103 3.25 -4.75 -13.58
N ILE A 104 1.95 -4.93 -13.32
CA ILE A 104 0.95 -5.39 -14.28
C ILE A 104 -0.32 -4.54 -14.22
N THR A 105 -0.85 -4.14 -15.38
CA THR A 105 -2.16 -3.48 -15.46
C THR A 105 -3.00 -4.07 -16.60
N LEU A 106 -4.32 -3.92 -16.45
CA LEU A 106 -5.25 -4.05 -17.56
C LEU A 106 -5.22 -2.76 -18.38
N ASP A 107 -5.64 -2.89 -19.64
CA ASP A 107 -5.98 -1.75 -20.51
C ASP A 107 -7.49 -1.49 -20.39
N PRO A 108 -7.95 -0.41 -19.74
CA PRO A 108 -9.36 -0.10 -19.61
C PRO A 108 -10.03 0.19 -20.97
N SER A 109 -9.25 0.62 -21.97
CA SER A 109 -9.73 0.92 -23.33
C SER A 109 -9.82 -0.33 -24.21
N SER A 110 -8.99 -1.35 -23.93
CA SER A 110 -9.02 -2.68 -24.54
C SER A 110 -8.90 -3.76 -23.46
N PRO A 111 -10.00 -4.14 -22.81
CA PRO A 111 -9.98 -5.01 -21.62
C PRO A 111 -9.55 -6.46 -21.90
N SER A 112 -9.05 -6.74 -23.10
CA SER A 112 -8.45 -8.02 -23.46
C SER A 112 -6.93 -8.03 -23.32
N HIS A 113 -6.28 -6.88 -23.15
CA HIS A 113 -4.82 -6.75 -23.11
C HIS A 113 -4.30 -6.65 -21.68
N LEU A 114 -3.08 -7.14 -21.48
CA LEU A 114 -2.30 -6.88 -20.27
C LEU A 114 -1.07 -6.08 -20.66
N TRP A 115 -0.68 -5.16 -19.78
CA TRP A 115 0.53 -4.37 -19.90
C TRP A 115 1.42 -4.67 -18.70
N ILE A 116 2.71 -4.85 -18.95
CA ILE A 116 3.70 -5.15 -17.91
C ILE A 116 4.81 -4.13 -18.00
N VAL A 117 5.20 -3.57 -16.86
CA VAL A 117 6.42 -2.77 -16.76
C VAL A 117 7.56 -3.65 -16.24
N ASP A 118 8.74 -3.49 -16.82
CA ASP A 118 9.93 -4.27 -16.52
C ASP A 118 11.06 -3.33 -16.12
N SER A 119 11.62 -3.60 -14.94
CA SER A 119 12.66 -2.78 -14.32
C SER A 119 14.07 -3.10 -14.78
N GLY A 120 14.30 -4.28 -15.36
CA GLY A 120 15.59 -4.66 -15.93
C GLY A 120 15.85 -3.96 -17.27
N THR A 121 14.79 -3.56 -17.96
CA THR A 121 14.85 -2.92 -19.28
C THR A 121 14.38 -1.47 -19.29
N ASP A 122 13.75 -0.98 -18.22
CA ASP A 122 13.07 0.30 -18.16
C ASP A 122 12.03 0.48 -19.28
N ARG A 123 11.23 -0.57 -19.53
CA ARG A 123 10.24 -0.59 -20.61
C ARG A 123 8.87 -1.02 -20.13
N VAL A 124 7.87 -0.59 -20.90
CA VAL A 124 6.52 -1.12 -20.83
C VAL A 124 6.27 -2.01 -22.04
N TYR A 125 5.68 -3.18 -21.79
CA TYR A 125 5.38 -4.20 -22.77
C TYR A 125 3.86 -4.48 -22.80
N GLN A 126 3.28 -4.52 -24.00
CA GLN A 126 1.88 -4.89 -24.19
C GLN A 126 1.77 -6.35 -24.64
N TYR A 127 0.83 -7.09 -24.05
CA TYR A 127 0.49 -8.46 -24.38
C TYR A 127 -0.96 -8.53 -24.86
N ASN A 128 -1.14 -8.62 -26.18
CA ASN A 128 -2.47 -8.66 -26.78
C ASN A 128 -3.22 -9.93 -26.38
N THR A 129 -4.53 -9.80 -26.14
CA THR A 129 -5.47 -10.88 -25.76
C THR A 129 -5.03 -11.72 -24.54
N ALA A 130 -4.10 -11.22 -23.73
CA ALA A 130 -3.49 -11.97 -22.64
C ALA A 130 -4.41 -12.20 -21.44
N VAL A 131 -5.47 -11.40 -21.28
CA VAL A 131 -6.50 -11.55 -20.25
C VAL A 131 -7.12 -12.95 -20.26
N GLY A 132 -7.35 -13.52 -21.45
CA GLY A 132 -7.94 -14.85 -21.61
C GLY A 132 -6.98 -16.03 -21.42
N ARG A 133 -5.67 -15.78 -21.29
CA ARG A 133 -4.66 -16.84 -21.37
C ARG A 133 -4.49 -17.59 -20.05
N THR A 134 -4.36 -18.90 -20.16
CA THR A 134 -4.18 -19.82 -19.02
C THR A 134 -3.07 -20.84 -19.23
N SER A 135 -2.39 -20.82 -20.39
CA SER A 135 -1.30 -21.73 -20.73
C SER A 135 -0.39 -21.17 -21.84
N GLY A 136 0.75 -21.84 -22.05
CA GLY A 136 1.71 -21.54 -23.12
C GLY A 136 2.63 -20.37 -22.81
N SER A 137 3.24 -19.81 -23.86
CA SER A 137 4.16 -18.67 -23.77
C SER A 137 3.71 -17.52 -24.68
N GLN A 138 4.04 -16.29 -24.33
CA GLN A 138 3.71 -15.11 -25.12
C GLN A 138 4.83 -14.07 -25.10
N ALA A 139 5.22 -13.60 -26.28
CA ALA A 139 6.05 -12.41 -26.44
C ALA A 139 5.18 -11.15 -26.53
N ALA A 140 5.74 -10.02 -26.10
CA ALA A 140 5.09 -8.72 -26.21
C ALA A 140 4.75 -8.39 -27.68
N SER A 141 3.57 -7.81 -27.89
CA SER A 141 3.10 -7.37 -29.21
C SER A 141 3.67 -6.01 -29.59
N THR A 142 3.90 -5.15 -28.60
CA THR A 142 4.61 -3.87 -28.74
C THR A 142 5.28 -3.51 -27.41
N SER A 143 6.20 -2.55 -27.46
CA SER A 143 6.83 -1.99 -26.27
C SER A 143 7.32 -0.58 -26.51
N PHE A 144 7.49 0.18 -25.43
CA PHE A 144 8.14 1.47 -25.45
C PHE A 144 9.07 1.64 -24.24
N ALA A 145 10.14 2.42 -24.43
CA ALA A 145 11.05 2.78 -23.33
C ALA A 145 10.41 3.82 -22.43
N LEU A 146 10.67 3.71 -21.14
CA LEU A 146 10.43 4.79 -20.20
C LEU A 146 11.44 5.93 -20.43
N ALA A 147 11.14 7.10 -19.87
CA ALA A 147 12.08 8.21 -19.90
C ALA A 147 13.38 7.84 -19.15
N ALA A 148 14.53 8.35 -19.60
CA ALA A 148 15.85 7.96 -19.10
C ALA A 148 16.09 8.12 -17.59
N GLY A 149 15.27 8.92 -16.88
CA GLY A 149 15.34 9.05 -15.42
C GLY A 149 14.53 8.01 -14.64
N ASN A 150 13.76 7.16 -15.32
CA ASN A 150 12.89 6.15 -14.71
C ASN A 150 13.58 4.78 -14.74
N THR A 151 14.64 4.63 -13.95
CA THR A 151 15.57 3.48 -14.03
C THR A 151 15.26 2.34 -13.04
N ASN A 152 14.08 2.37 -12.44
CA ASN A 152 13.62 1.36 -11.50
C ASN A 152 12.09 1.40 -11.37
N PRO A 153 11.34 1.18 -12.46
CA PRO A 153 9.89 1.13 -12.39
C PRO A 153 9.43 -0.06 -11.53
N GLN A 154 8.49 0.19 -10.62
CA GLN A 154 8.01 -0.82 -9.66
C GLN A 154 6.50 -1.05 -9.75
N GLY A 155 5.81 -0.36 -10.64
CA GLY A 155 4.37 -0.46 -10.78
C GLY A 155 3.87 0.30 -11.99
N ILE A 156 2.71 -0.11 -12.49
CA ILE A 156 2.02 0.51 -13.60
C ILE A 156 0.53 0.52 -13.29
N ALA A 157 -0.12 1.64 -13.58
CA ALA A 157 -1.57 1.73 -13.51
C ALA A 157 -2.05 2.47 -14.74
N ASP A 158 -3.03 1.91 -15.42
CA ASP A 158 -3.76 2.59 -16.47
C ASP A 158 -5.09 3.09 -15.88
N PRO A 159 -5.22 4.39 -15.57
CA PRO A 159 -6.46 4.90 -15.02
C PRO A 159 -7.59 4.70 -16.04
N PRO A 160 -8.85 4.54 -15.59
CA PRO A 160 -9.99 4.64 -16.49
C PRO A 160 -9.87 5.92 -17.30
N VAL A 161 -10.21 5.87 -18.59
CA VAL A 161 -10.32 7.07 -19.42
C VAL A 161 -11.38 7.98 -18.77
N GLY A 162 -10.92 8.90 -17.92
CA GLY A 162 -11.79 9.94 -17.40
C GLY A 162 -12.33 10.68 -18.61
N ASP A 163 -13.62 10.98 -18.62
CA ASP A 163 -14.19 11.94 -19.57
C ASP A 163 -13.29 13.17 -19.56
N SER A 164 -12.41 13.29 -20.54
CA SER A 164 -11.47 14.39 -20.67
C SER A 164 -12.22 15.61 -21.18
N THR A 165 -13.28 15.98 -20.47
CA THR A 165 -13.82 17.33 -20.47
C THR A 165 -12.94 18.13 -19.52
N PRO A 166 -12.19 19.13 -20.00
CA PRO A 166 -11.53 20.04 -19.09
C PRO A 166 -12.61 20.68 -18.23
N ALA A 167 -12.53 20.48 -16.92
CA ALA A 167 -13.31 21.23 -15.95
C ALA A 167 -12.90 22.71 -16.09
N VAL A 168 -13.58 23.44 -16.98
CA VAL A 168 -13.55 24.89 -16.97
C VAL A 168 -14.32 25.29 -15.72
N ALA A 169 -13.58 25.46 -14.62
CA ALA A 169 -14.07 26.15 -13.44
C ALA A 169 -14.32 27.61 -13.82
N ALA A 170 -15.48 27.90 -14.40
CA ALA A 170 -16.03 29.26 -14.44
C ALA A 170 -16.83 29.46 -13.16
N ALA A 171 -16.16 29.89 -12.10
CA ALA A 171 -16.85 30.56 -11.01
C ALA A 171 -17.39 31.89 -11.55
N PRO A 172 -18.67 32.26 -11.31
CA PRO A 172 -19.13 33.59 -11.66
C PRO A 172 -18.44 34.57 -10.71
N VAL A 173 -17.56 35.42 -11.25
CA VAL A 173 -17.15 36.63 -10.54
C VAL A 173 -18.37 37.55 -10.53
N LEU A 174 -19.13 37.52 -9.44
CA LEU A 174 -20.06 38.60 -9.11
C LEU A 174 -19.21 39.82 -8.78
N ALA A 175 -18.93 40.63 -9.79
CA ALA A 175 -18.36 41.96 -9.60
C ALA A 175 -19.41 42.83 -8.90
N THR A 176 -19.35 42.91 -7.56
CA THR A 176 -20.01 43.99 -6.82
C THR A 176 -19.27 45.29 -7.11
N LEU A 177 -19.83 46.07 -8.04
CA LEU A 177 -19.51 47.48 -8.22
C LEU A 177 -19.83 48.21 -6.91
N PHE A 178 -18.82 48.51 -6.10
CA PHE A 178 -18.96 49.53 -5.06
C PHE A 178 -18.76 50.91 -5.71
N PRO A 179 -19.78 51.77 -5.80
CA PRO A 179 -19.52 53.17 -6.11
C PRO A 179 -18.81 53.81 -4.91
N ARG A 180 -17.59 54.27 -5.13
CA ARG A 180 -16.88 55.14 -4.18
C ARG A 180 -17.46 56.54 -4.29
N SER A 181 -18.32 56.93 -3.35
CA SER A 181 -18.38 58.31 -2.83
C SER A 181 -19.63 58.56 -2.00
N ALA A 182 -19.39 59.19 -0.84
CA ALA A 182 -20.21 60.19 -0.16
C ALA A 182 -20.59 59.78 1.27
N TRP A 183 -19.83 60.34 2.21
CA TRP A 183 -20.28 60.57 3.57
C TRP A 183 -21.50 61.50 3.54
N GLU A 184 -22.62 61.10 4.14
CA GLU A 184 -23.42 61.95 5.03
C GLU A 184 -24.55 61.17 5.74
N HIS A 185 -24.91 61.73 6.88
CA HIS A 185 -25.67 61.24 8.05
C HIS A 185 -26.99 60.48 7.82
N THR A 186 -27.29 59.52 8.72
CA THR A 186 -28.30 59.66 9.80
C THR A 186 -28.39 58.36 10.62
N ALA A 187 -28.43 58.52 11.95
CA ALA A 187 -28.50 57.44 12.93
C ALA A 187 -29.83 56.67 12.89
N LEU A 188 -29.76 55.35 13.09
CA LEU A 188 -30.84 54.61 13.73
C LEU A 188 -30.29 53.50 14.65
N THR A 189 -30.63 53.65 15.91
CA THR A 189 -30.26 52.83 17.06
C THR A 189 -30.82 51.40 16.94
N LEU A 190 -29.97 50.39 17.10
CA LEU A 190 -30.42 49.02 17.42
C LEU A 190 -29.71 48.53 18.67
N ARG A 191 -30.48 48.32 19.74
CA ARG A 191 -30.02 47.76 21.01
C ARG A 191 -29.79 46.27 20.86
N VAL A 192 -28.63 45.77 21.28
CA VAL A 192 -28.40 44.35 21.55
C VAL A 192 -28.00 44.20 23.01
N SER A 193 -28.78 43.38 23.70
CA SER A 193 -28.67 43.04 25.13
C SER A 193 -27.39 42.26 25.42
N SER A 194 -26.58 42.78 26.35
CA SER A 194 -25.45 42.09 26.97
C SER A 194 -25.92 41.09 28.03
N GLY A 195 -25.45 39.85 27.95
CA GLY A 195 -25.61 38.84 29.00
C GLY A 195 -24.35 37.98 29.10
N LEU A 196 -23.35 38.50 29.81
CA LEU A 196 -22.22 37.72 30.36
C LEU A 196 -22.64 37.15 31.72
N PRO A 197 -22.24 35.93 32.09
CA PRO A 197 -22.01 35.61 33.49
C PRO A 197 -20.51 35.70 33.82
N ASP A 198 -20.24 36.51 34.85
CA ASP A 198 -18.97 36.66 35.57
C ASP A 198 -18.61 35.41 36.39
N ALA A 199 -17.32 35.23 36.57
CA ALA A 199 -16.67 34.26 37.44
C ALA A 199 -16.66 34.69 38.92
N ALA A 200 -16.66 33.72 39.84
CA ALA A 200 -16.10 33.80 41.20
C ALA A 200 -16.03 32.37 41.82
N PRO A 201 -15.32 32.15 42.94
CA PRO A 201 -13.86 32.02 43.04
C PRO A 201 -13.41 30.69 43.69
N ALA A 202 -12.10 30.48 43.73
CA ALA A 202 -11.39 29.39 44.42
C ALA A 202 -11.23 29.65 45.93
N GLU A 203 -11.08 28.57 46.72
CA GLU A 203 -10.35 28.34 48.00
C GLU A 203 -10.82 26.95 48.50
N ASP A 204 -10.10 26.04 49.17
CA ASP A 204 -8.75 25.87 49.70
C ASP A 204 -8.65 24.34 50.04
N GLY A 205 -7.64 23.61 49.59
CA GLY A 205 -6.58 23.08 50.48
C GLY A 205 -6.91 21.76 51.22
N ARG A 206 -6.20 20.67 50.85
CA ARG A 206 -5.50 19.69 51.75
C ARG A 206 -5.25 18.32 51.08
N GLY A 207 -3.97 17.99 50.92
CA GLY A 207 -3.38 16.81 51.58
C GLY A 207 -3.12 15.51 50.78
N ALA A 208 -1.91 14.97 51.01
CA ALA A 208 -1.37 13.62 50.75
C ALA A 208 -1.00 13.28 49.28
N SER A 209 0.28 13.14 48.89
CA SER A 209 1.33 12.19 49.32
C SER A 209 0.95 10.73 49.05
N GLY A 210 1.60 10.10 48.06
CA GLY A 210 1.45 8.67 47.79
C GLY A 210 2.23 8.21 46.57
N THR A 211 3.40 7.65 46.84
CA THR A 211 4.43 7.14 45.92
C THR A 211 3.99 5.90 45.13
N CYS A 212 4.57 5.72 43.94
CA CYS A 212 4.57 4.47 43.19
C CYS A 212 5.23 3.33 44.00
N VAL A 213 4.61 2.15 44.02
CA VAL A 213 5.20 0.90 44.51
C VAL A 213 4.92 -0.19 43.47
N PRO A 214 5.92 -1.02 43.10
CA PRO A 214 5.75 -2.15 42.20
C PRO A 214 5.20 -3.37 42.97
N THR A 215 4.40 -4.21 42.31
CA THR A 215 4.02 -5.52 42.85
C THR A 215 4.93 -6.60 42.27
N GLU A 216 5.81 -7.14 43.12
CA GLU A 216 6.44 -8.44 42.94
C GLU A 216 5.58 -9.56 43.55
N ASP A 217 5.64 -10.68 42.83
CA ASP A 217 5.66 -12.07 43.30
C ASP A 217 4.41 -12.72 43.93
N ARG A 218 4.02 -13.85 43.33
CA ARG A 218 3.81 -15.12 44.03
C ARG A 218 3.79 -16.27 43.02
N GLY A 219 4.83 -17.08 43.09
CA GLY A 219 4.91 -18.38 42.43
C GLY A 219 3.87 -19.38 42.93
N ASN A 220 3.71 -20.44 42.15
CA ASN A 220 3.39 -21.77 42.64
C ASN A 220 4.15 -22.79 41.79
N GLU A 221 5.07 -23.48 42.46
CA GLU A 221 5.60 -24.78 42.02
C GLU A 221 4.48 -25.82 42.08
N GLU A 222 4.39 -26.69 41.08
CA GLU A 222 4.18 -28.11 41.36
C GLU A 222 4.80 -29.00 40.28
N LYS A 223 5.48 -30.02 40.78
CA LYS A 223 6.37 -30.96 40.10
C LYS A 223 5.58 -31.98 39.29
N HIS A 224 6.18 -32.49 38.21
CA HIS A 224 6.49 -33.92 38.11
C HIS A 224 7.51 -34.19 36.99
N GLU A 225 8.62 -34.80 37.40
CA GLU A 225 9.69 -35.36 36.56
C GLU A 225 9.19 -36.60 35.79
N ASN A 226 9.70 -36.83 34.57
CA ASN A 226 10.71 -37.88 34.33
C ASN A 226 11.23 -37.90 32.87
N SER A 227 12.50 -38.29 32.74
CA SER A 227 13.15 -38.96 31.59
C SER A 227 14.15 -38.17 30.73
N THR A 228 15.38 -38.07 31.28
CA THR A 228 16.69 -38.45 30.69
C THR A 228 16.74 -38.66 29.17
N THR A 229 17.58 -37.94 28.42
CA THR A 229 18.92 -38.39 27.98
C THR A 229 19.82 -37.22 27.58
N LYS A 230 21.10 -37.41 27.88
CA LYS A 230 22.23 -36.50 28.03
C LYS A 230 23.24 -36.79 26.91
N THR A 231 23.69 -35.78 26.16
CA THR A 231 25.07 -35.71 25.64
C THR A 231 25.52 -34.25 25.50
N ARG A 232 26.63 -33.90 26.16
CA ARG A 232 27.38 -32.62 26.11
C ARG A 232 28.59 -32.74 25.16
N PHE A 233 29.08 -31.63 24.61
CA PHE A 233 30.40 -30.98 24.88
C PHE A 233 30.70 -29.88 23.83
N SER A 234 30.68 -28.59 24.24
CA SER A 234 31.80 -27.58 24.35
C SER A 234 32.42 -27.11 23.03
N SER A 235 32.73 -25.83 22.76
CA SER A 235 33.51 -24.85 23.54
C SER A 235 33.27 -23.44 22.96
N ILE A 236 32.84 -22.43 23.72
CA ILE A 236 33.60 -21.29 24.28
C ILE A 236 34.69 -20.71 23.34
N HIS A 237 34.45 -19.48 22.87
CA HIS A 237 35.43 -18.38 22.96
C HIS A 237 34.70 -17.11 23.39
N ASP A 238 35.11 -16.63 24.56
CA ASP A 238 34.93 -15.28 25.09
C ASP A 238 36.00 -14.36 24.48
N GLU A 239 35.77 -13.06 24.46
CA GLU A 239 36.73 -11.92 24.44
C GLU A 239 35.90 -10.65 24.13
N ALA A 240 35.70 -9.84 25.17
CA ALA A 240 35.18 -8.47 25.10
C ALA A 240 36.31 -7.49 24.74
N LEU A 241 35.98 -6.30 24.20
CA LEU A 241 36.66 -5.02 24.50
C LEU A 241 35.87 -3.81 23.93
N CYS A 242 35.99 -2.69 24.65
CA CYS A 242 35.18 -1.46 24.64
C CYS A 242 35.48 -0.43 23.54
N ASP A 243 34.54 0.51 23.41
CA ASP A 243 34.61 1.92 22.97
C ASP A 243 35.24 2.25 21.60
N VAL A 244 34.48 2.93 20.72
CA VAL A 244 34.51 4.39 20.55
C VAL A 244 33.22 4.87 19.87
N ALA A 245 32.65 5.96 20.37
CA ALA A 245 31.70 6.78 19.64
C ALA A 245 32.41 7.47 18.47
N ASP A 246 31.78 7.49 17.29
CA ASP A 246 31.94 8.64 16.40
C ASP A 246 30.64 8.93 15.65
N GLU A 247 30.25 10.17 15.77
CA GLU A 247 29.07 10.81 15.23
C GLU A 247 29.43 11.34 13.85
N LEU A 248 28.83 10.80 12.78
CA LEU A 248 28.77 11.51 11.50
C LEU A 248 27.36 11.45 10.93
N ASP A 249 26.68 12.56 11.18
CA ASP A 249 25.50 13.07 10.51
C ASP A 249 25.69 13.04 8.98
N SER A 250 24.85 12.27 8.27
CA SER A 250 24.60 12.51 6.85
C SER A 250 23.12 12.25 6.53
N LEU A 251 22.35 13.32 6.66
CA LEU A 251 21.01 13.45 6.10
C LEU A 251 21.04 13.08 4.61
N SER A 252 20.41 11.96 4.25
CA SER A 252 20.00 11.65 2.88
C SER A 252 18.46 11.65 2.81
N PRO A 253 17.86 12.35 1.83
CA PRO A 253 16.44 12.65 1.86
C PRO A 253 15.60 11.42 1.58
N VAL A 254 14.54 11.26 2.37
CA VAL A 254 13.44 10.32 2.16
C VAL A 254 12.89 10.52 0.74
N SER A 255 13.23 9.62 -0.18
CA SER A 255 12.69 9.59 -1.53
C SER A 255 11.22 9.18 -1.46
N GLY A 256 10.34 10.18 -1.48
CA GLY A 256 8.90 9.99 -1.54
C GLY A 256 8.51 9.21 -2.78
N ARG A 257 7.78 8.11 -2.58
CA ARG A 257 7.12 7.31 -3.62
C ARG A 257 6.27 8.22 -4.51
N ARG A 258 6.54 8.27 -5.81
CA ARG A 258 5.70 8.95 -6.79
C ARG A 258 5.12 7.93 -7.76
N VAL A 259 3.84 7.62 -7.57
CA VAL A 259 3.00 6.94 -8.57
C VAL A 259 2.75 7.96 -9.68
N ARG A 260 3.10 7.62 -10.93
CA ARG A 260 2.81 8.46 -12.09
C ARG A 260 1.70 7.84 -12.91
N VAL A 261 0.62 8.59 -13.05
CA VAL A 261 -0.50 8.32 -13.96
C VAL A 261 -0.03 8.59 -15.39
N ILE A 262 -0.14 7.60 -16.29
CA ILE A 262 0.19 7.76 -17.71
C ILE A 262 -1.10 8.05 -18.48
N ARG A 263 -1.04 9.04 -19.38
CA ARG A 263 -2.00 9.35 -20.45
C ARG A 263 -1.33 9.12 -21.79
#